data_AF-A0A2X1XQS7-F1
#
_entry.id   AF-A0A2X1XQS7-F1
#
_cell.length_a   1.000
_cell.length_b   1.000
_cell.length_c   1.000
_cell.angle_alpha   90.00
_cell.angle_beta   90.00
_cell.angle_gamma   90.00
#
_symmetry.space_group_name_H-M   'P 1'
#
loop_
_entity.id
_entity.type
_entity.pdbx_description
1 polymer ?
#
loop_
_entity_poly.entity_id
_entity_poly.type
_entity_poly.pdbx_seq_one_letter_code
_entity_poly.pdbx_strand_id
1 'polypeptide(L)' 'MLNLIEIIDAKYLNNIVEQSHRPIKQKMYQALGWKSVEGASATMSGQEVWTQIKRGQVGELSLPVWERFYALIA' A
#
# COMPACT_ATOMS: atom_id res chain seq x y z
N MET A 1 -1.08 26.73 25.21
CA MET A 1 -2.19 26.59 24.26
C MET A 1 -1.83 25.47 23.30
N LEU A 2 -2.67 24.44 23.24
CA LEU A 2 -2.48 23.26 22.38
C LEU A 2 -2.56 23.71 20.93
N ASN A 3 -1.46 23.56 20.18
CA ASN A 3 -1.55 23.58 18.73
C ASN A 3 -2.23 22.27 18.32
N LEU A 4 -3.52 22.33 17.98
CA LEU A 4 -4.34 21.16 17.63
C LEU A 4 -3.88 20.50 16.32
N ILE A 5 -3.00 21.17 15.55
CA ILE A 5 -2.50 20.73 14.26
C ILE A 5 -1.01 21.10 14.17
N GLU A 6 -0.14 20.12 14.03
CA GLU A 6 1.26 20.32 13.66
C GLU A 6 1.36 20.51 12.15
N ILE A 7 1.89 21.65 11.70
CA ILE A 7 2.19 21.92 10.30
C ILE A 7 3.63 21.50 10.06
N ILE A 8 3.81 20.43 9.27
CA ILE A 8 5.13 19.90 8.93
C ILE A 8 5.49 20.36 7.52
N ASP A 9 6.54 21.16 7.38
CA ASP A 9 7.08 21.55 6.06
C ASP A 9 8.07 20.49 5.57
N ALA A 10 7.52 19.46 4.92
CA ALA A 10 8.30 18.37 4.34
C ALA A 10 8.56 18.65 2.85
N LYS A 11 9.80 19.01 2.51
CA LYS A 11 10.23 19.16 1.12
C LYS A 11 9.94 17.86 0.35
N TYR A 12 9.22 17.97 -0.76
CA TYR A 12 8.78 16.85 -1.60
C TYR A 12 7.69 15.93 -1.01
N LEU A 13 6.91 16.40 -0.03
CA LEU A 13 5.77 15.63 0.49
C LEU A 13 4.85 15.11 -0.62
N ASN A 14 4.54 15.96 -1.60
CA ASN A 14 3.71 15.57 -2.74
C ASN A 14 4.33 14.43 -3.55
N ASN A 15 5.66 14.42 -3.72
CA ASN A 15 6.33 13.35 -4.46
C ASN A 15 6.26 12.01 -3.70
N ILE A 16 6.36 12.03 -2.37
CA ILE A 16 6.22 10.83 -1.53
C ILE A 16 4.80 10.27 -1.63
N VAL A 17 3.79 11.14 -1.53
CA VAL A 17 2.37 10.77 -1.68
C VAL A 17 2.09 10.23 -3.08
N GLU A 18 2.56 10.90 -4.13
CA GLU A 18 2.36 10.43 -5.50
C GLU A 18 3.09 9.11 -5.80
N GLN A 19 4.24 8.87 -5.16
CA GLN A 19 4.96 7.61 -5.31
C GLN A 19 4.20 6.43 -4.67
N SER A 20 3.50 6.64 -3.56
CA SER A 20 2.68 5.59 -2.95
C SER A 20 1.47 5.23 -3.81
N HIS A 21 0.91 6.21 -4.55
CA HIS A 21 -0.22 5.99 -5.46
C HIS A 21 0.16 5.34 -6.79
N ARG A 22 1.42 5.51 -7.24
CA ARG A 22 1.87 5.05 -8.56
C ARG A 22 1.58 3.57 -8.87
N PRO A 23 1.80 2.60 -7.97
CA PRO A 23 1.50 1.20 -8.24
C PRO A 23 0.01 0.91 -8.47
N ILE A 24 -0.86 1.62 -7.74
CA ILE A 24 -2.32 1.50 -7.90
C ILE A 24 -2.72 2.11 -9.24
N LYS A 25 -2.30 3.36 -9.51
CA LYS A 25 -2.60 4.06 -10.78
C LYS A 25 -2.15 3.25 -12.01
N GLN A 26 -0.97 2.62 -11.95
CA GLN A 26 -0.46 1.78 -13.04
C GLN A 26 -1.35 0.56 -13.32
N LYS A 27 -1.75 -0.17 -12.28
CA LYS A 27 -2.71 -1.28 -12.42
C LYS A 27 -4.06 -0.80 -12.95
N MET A 28 -4.51 0.37 -12.50
CA MET A 28 -5.79 0.95 -12.93
C MET A 28 -5.83 1.34 -14.39
N TYR A 29 -4.72 1.86 -14.90
CA TYR A 29 -4.58 2.16 -16.31
C TYR A 29 -4.72 0.90 -17.17
N GLN A 30 -4.08 -0.20 -16.76
CA GLN A 30 -4.19 -1.49 -17.45
C GLN A 30 -5.58 -2.12 -17.35
N ALA A 31 -6.27 -1.93 -16.23
CA ALA A 31 -7.60 -2.49 -15.98
C ALA A 31 -8.76 -1.66 -16.57
N LEU A 32 -8.49 -0.52 -17.22
CA LEU A 32 -9.50 0.44 -17.70
C LEU A 32 -10.45 0.89 -16.57
N GLY A 33 -9.88 1.23 -15.41
CA GLY A 33 -10.64 1.67 -14.24
C GLY A 33 -11.26 0.51 -13.42
N TRP A 34 -11.79 0.85 -12.24
CA TRP A 34 -12.45 -0.13 -11.37
C TRP A 34 -13.85 -0.40 -11.90
N LYS A 35 -14.28 -1.66 -11.86
CA LYS A 35 -15.64 -2.07 -12.29
C LYS A 35 -16.64 -2.13 -11.14
N SER A 36 -16.16 -2.11 -9.90
CA SER A 36 -16.97 -2.06 -8.68
C SER A 36 -16.16 -1.49 -7.51
N VAL A 37 -16.84 -1.04 -6.46
CA VAL A 37 -16.22 -0.52 -5.24
C VAL A 37 -15.55 -1.66 -4.46
N GLU A 38 -16.16 -2.84 -4.45
CA GLU A 38 -15.64 -4.03 -3.79
C GLU A 38 -14.32 -4.47 -4.44
N GLY A 39 -14.26 -4.47 -5.77
CA GLY A 39 -13.05 -4.79 -6.52
C GLY A 39 -11.95 -3.75 -6.31
N ALA A 40 -12.32 -2.48 -6.18
CA ALA A 40 -11.38 -1.41 -5.84
C ALA A 40 -10.77 -1.63 -4.45
N SER A 41 -11.62 -1.84 -3.44
CA SER A 41 -11.21 -2.08 -2.06
C SER A 41 -10.31 -3.31 -1.94
N ALA A 42 -10.71 -4.45 -2.51
CA ALA A 42 -9.91 -5.67 -2.50
C ALA A 42 -8.53 -5.49 -3.17
N THR A 43 -8.48 -4.76 -4.30
CA THR A 43 -7.22 -4.48 -5.00
C THR A 43 -6.30 -3.59 -4.17
N MET A 44 -6.84 -2.55 -3.55
CA MET A 44 -6.09 -1.64 -2.68
C MET A 44 -5.52 -2.38 -1.47
N SER A 45 -6.36 -3.15 -0.76
CA SER A 45 -5.94 -3.95 0.39
C SER A 45 -4.89 -4.99 0.01
N GLY A 46 -5.08 -5.71 -1.11
CA GLY A 46 -4.08 -6.68 -1.59
C GLY A 46 -2.74 -6.04 -1.94
N GLN A 47 -2.75 -4.85 -2.54
CA GLN A 47 -1.53 -4.11 -2.85
C GLN A 47 -0.80 -3.62 -1.58
N GLU A 48 -1.56 -3.21 -0.57
CA GLU A 48 -1.02 -2.79 0.73
C GLU A 48 -0.37 -3.97 1.47
N VAL A 49 -1.06 -5.10 1.59
CA VAL A 49 -0.53 -6.34 2.17
C VAL A 49 0.76 -6.76 1.44
N TRP A 50 0.74 -6.79 0.12
CA TRP A 50 1.94 -7.11 -0.67
C TRP A 50 3.11 -6.16 -0.38
N THR A 51 2.82 -4.86 -0.22
CA THR A 51 3.83 -3.85 0.11
C THR A 51 4.42 -4.07 1.49
N GLN A 52 3.57 -4.37 2.49
CA GLN A 52 3.99 -4.65 3.86
C GLN A 52 4.87 -5.91 3.94
N ILE A 53 4.50 -6.99 3.24
CA ILE A 53 5.32 -8.21 3.16
C ILE A 53 6.68 -7.88 2.53
N LYS A 54 6.71 -7.22 1.36
CA LYS A 54 7.97 -6.85 0.70
C LYS A 54 8.87 -5.95 1.55
N ARG A 55 8.29 -5.10 2.41
CA ARG A 55 9.03 -4.22 3.32
C ARG A 55 9.50 -4.92 4.60
N GLY A 56 9.15 -6.19 4.81
CA GLY A 56 9.51 -6.89 6.04
C GLY A 56 8.65 -6.53 7.25
N GLN A 57 7.50 -5.89 7.03
CA GLN A 57 6.65 -5.38 8.12
C GLN A 57 5.70 -6.44 8.69
N VAL A 58 5.41 -7.50 7.91
CA VAL A 58 4.41 -8.53 8.24
C VAL A 58 4.95 -9.92 7.94
N GLY A 59 4.74 -10.88 8.86
CA GLY A 59 5.19 -12.27 8.72
C GLY A 59 6.65 -12.48 9.11
N GLU A 60 7.05 -13.75 9.23
CA GLU A 60 8.38 -14.13 9.71
C GLU A 60 9.47 -13.83 8.67
N LEU A 61 10.42 -12.97 9.02
CA LEU A 61 11.47 -12.49 8.12
C LEU A 61 12.47 -13.56 7.68
N SER A 62 12.54 -14.67 8.41
CA SER A 62 13.36 -15.84 8.06
C SER A 62 12.81 -16.57 6.83
N LEU A 63 11.51 -16.43 6.56
CA LEU A 63 10.82 -17.13 5.48
C LEU A 63 10.88 -16.33 4.17
N PRO A 64 10.92 -17.01 3.02
CA PRO A 64 10.72 -16.37 1.72
C PRO A 64 9.41 -15.58 1.66
N VAL A 65 9.38 -14.52 0.84
CA VAL A 65 8.21 -13.62 0.67
C VAL A 65 6.90 -14.36 0.36
N TRP A 66 6.96 -15.44 -0.42
CA TRP A 66 5.78 -16.22 -0.79
C TRP A 66 5.25 -17.06 0.38
N GLU A 67 6.11 -17.64 1.22
CA GLU A 67 5.70 -18.35 2.43
C GLU A 67 5.06 -17.39 3.43
N ARG A 68 5.64 -16.20 3.58
CA ARG A 68 5.05 -15.12 4.40
C ARG A 68 3.66 -14.71 3.93
N PHE A 69 3.41 -14.77 2.62
CA PHE A 69 2.08 -14.52 2.06
C PHE A 69 1.10 -15.65 2.38
N TYR A 70 1.50 -16.92 2.18
CA TYR A 70 0.63 -18.06 2.51
C TYR A 70 0.31 -18.16 4.00
N ALA A 71 1.26 -17.78 4.86
CA ALA A 71 1.06 -17.74 6.31
C ALA A 71 -0.02 -16.75 6.77
N LEU A 72 -0.48 -15.81 5.92
CA LEU A 72 -1.59 -14.90 6.25
C LEU A 72 -2.98 -15.55 6.15
N ILE A 73 -3.07 -16.72 5.51
CA ILE A 73 -4.34 -17.44 5.29
C ILE A 73 -4.50 -18.58 6.31
N ALA A 74 -3.40 -19.02 6.92
CA ALA A 74 -3.36 -20.06 7.95
C ALA A 74 -3.84 -19.54 9.30
#